data_AF-A0A969KBX0-F1
#
_entry.id   AF-A0A969KBX0-F1
#
_cell.length_a   1.000
_cell.length_b   1.000
_cell.length_c   1.000
_cell.angle_alpha   90.00
_cell.angle_beta   90.00
_cell.angle_gamma   90.00
#
_symmetry.space_group_name_H-M   'P 1'
#
loop_
_entity.id
_entity.type
_entity.pdbx_description
1 polymer ?
#
loop_
_entity_poly.entity_id
_entity_poly.type
_entity_poly.pdbx_seq_one_letter_code
_entity_poly.pdbx_strand_id
1 'polypeptide(L)'
;MTDYADLEIGLHRRDVTSYAVDLRFIHPDSDADVRLGRGVDLPRARFDPDSLRSLASNPAAYGQALTAQLCADPAVPAAFAQAFAAAQSLDLPLRVRLFIGPSAPDLHALRWETLCVPGTTERLLIPICIMT
;
A
#
# COMPACT_ATOMS: atom_id res chain seq x y z
N MET A 1 9.51 2.58 -23.68
CA MET A 1 9.00 1.97 -22.43
C MET A 1 9.14 3.03 -21.37
N THR A 2 8.05 3.44 -20.73
CA THR A 2 8.14 4.33 -19.56
C THR A 2 8.70 3.50 -18.42
N ASP A 3 9.81 3.95 -17.84
CA ASP A 3 10.38 3.31 -16.67
C ASP A 3 9.64 3.76 -15.42
N TYR A 4 9.53 2.88 -14.42
CA TYR A 4 8.80 3.15 -13.19
C TYR A 4 9.66 2.78 -11.99
N ALA A 5 9.65 3.65 -10.98
CA ALA A 5 10.02 3.22 -9.64
C ALA A 5 8.84 2.46 -9.03
N ASP A 6 9.09 1.34 -8.37
CA ASP A 6 8.04 0.49 -7.81
C ASP A 6 8.01 0.62 -6.27
N LEU A 7 6.84 0.81 -5.69
CA LEU A 7 6.58 0.61 -4.26
C LEU A 7 5.71 -0.64 -4.12
N GLU A 8 6.30 -1.74 -3.67
CA GLU A 8 5.57 -2.94 -3.31
C GLU A 8 5.09 -2.87 -1.85
N ILE A 9 3.82 -3.20 -1.66
CA ILE A 9 3.15 -3.34 -0.37
C ILE A 9 2.79 -4.81 -0.20
N GLY A 10 3.53 -5.52 0.66
CA GLY A 10 3.26 -6.89 1.06
C GLY A 10 2.37 -6.94 2.30
N LEU A 11 1.23 -7.61 2.21
CA LEU A 11 0.30 -7.79 3.33
C LEU A 11 0.29 -9.24 3.78
N HIS A 12 0.64 -9.48 5.05
CA HIS A 12 0.69 -10.82 5.63
C HIS A 12 -0.06 -10.85 6.95
N ARG A 13 -0.98 -11.81 7.13
CA ARG A 13 -1.68 -11.94 8.40
C ARG A 13 -0.71 -12.24 9.54
N ARG A 14 -0.81 -11.48 10.64
CA ARG A 14 -0.06 -11.70 11.88
C ARG A 14 -0.94 -12.31 12.97
N ASP A 15 -2.17 -11.83 13.09
CA ASP A 15 -3.17 -12.35 14.02
C ASP A 15 -4.58 -12.24 13.40
N VAL A 16 -5.63 -12.43 14.20
CA VAL A 16 -7.03 -12.46 13.73
C VAL A 16 -7.44 -11.16 13.04
N THR A 17 -6.92 -10.01 13.48
CA THR A 17 -7.35 -8.68 12.98
C THR A 17 -6.22 -7.82 12.45
N SER A 18 -4.96 -8.24 12.63
CA SER A 18 -3.78 -7.48 12.23
C SER A 18 -2.94 -8.15 11.13
N TYR A 19 -2.42 -7.29 10.27
CA TYR A 19 -1.60 -7.65 9.12
C TYR A 19 -0.27 -6.91 9.23
N ALA A 20 0.83 -7.64 9.05
CA ALA A 20 2.14 -7.02 8.82
C ALA A 20 2.16 -6.41 7.41
N VAL A 21 2.76 -5.22 7.32
CA VAL A 21 2.96 -4.48 6.08
C VAL A 21 4.46 -4.48 5.78
N ASP A 22 4.89 -5.21 4.75
CA ASP A 22 6.25 -5.12 4.19
C ASP A 22 6.25 -4.07 3.07
N LEU A 23 7.18 -3.13 3.10
CA LEU A 23 7.23 -2.00 2.18
C LEU A 23 8.58 -2.02 1.48
N ARG A 24 8.58 -2.21 0.16
CA ARG A 24 9.79 -2.35 -0.64
C ARG A 24 9.76 -1.35 -1.78
N PHE A 25 10.76 -0.48 -1.82
CA PHE A 25 11.00 0.38 -2.97
C PHE A 25 12.00 -0.31 -3.90
N ILE A 26 11.63 -0.44 -5.17
CA ILE A 26 12.39 -1.13 -6.20
C ILE A 26 12.79 -0.09 -7.24
N HIS A 27 14.09 0.02 -7.47
CA HIS A 27 14.67 0.92 -8.46
C HIS A 27 14.72 0.21 -9.81
N PRO A 28 14.32 0.86 -10.92
CA PRO A 28 14.29 0.19 -12.22
C PRO A 28 15.68 -0.25 -12.71
N ASP A 29 16.71 0.58 -12.48
CA ASP A 29 18.09 0.26 -12.86
C ASP A 29 18.89 -0.54 -11.82
N SER A 30 18.27 -1.02 -10.74
CA SER A 30 18.99 -1.73 -9.68
C SER A 30 18.19 -2.90 -9.13
N ASP A 31 18.80 -4.08 -9.10
CA ASP A 31 18.25 -5.28 -8.45
C ASP A 31 18.21 -5.16 -6.91
N ALA A 32 18.60 -4.02 -6.35
CA ALA A 32 18.57 -3.77 -4.92
C ALA A 32 17.24 -3.13 -4.47
N ASP A 33 16.42 -3.92 -3.78
CA ASP A 33 15.22 -3.42 -3.11
C ASP A 33 15.56 -2.71 -1.79
N VAL A 34 15.00 -1.52 -1.60
CA VAL A 34 15.10 -0.77 -0.35
C VAL A 34 13.86 -1.04 0.50
N ARG A 35 14.05 -1.71 1.64
CA ARG A 35 12.98 -1.87 2.64
C ARG A 35 12.73 -0.55 3.37
N LEU A 36 11.52 -0.03 3.25
CA LEU A 36 11.06 1.19 3.90
C LEU A 36 10.33 0.86 5.22
N GLY A 37 10.37 1.77 6.19
CA GLY A 37 9.67 1.60 7.47
C GLY A 37 10.31 0.59 8.43
N ARG A 38 11.63 0.36 8.35
CA ARG A 38 12.34 -0.54 9.28
C ARG A 38 12.33 -0.02 10.71
N GLY A 39 11.74 -0.80 11.61
CA GLY A 39 11.94 -0.79 13.06
C GLY A 39 12.30 -2.20 13.57
N VAL A 40 12.16 -2.44 14.88
CA VAL A 40 12.33 -3.80 15.46
C VAL A 40 11.28 -4.78 14.94
N ASP A 41 10.09 -4.27 14.61
CA ASP A 41 8.97 -5.00 14.02
C ASP A 41 8.51 -4.36 12.70
N LEU A 42 7.83 -5.16 11.85
CA LEU A 42 7.14 -4.64 10.67
C LEU A 42 5.91 -3.79 11.08
N PRO A 43 5.61 -2.70 10.36
CA PRO A 43 4.39 -1.91 10.55
C PRO A 43 3.13 -2.77 10.46
N ARG A 44 2.06 -2.34 11.14
CA ARG A 44 0.80 -3.09 11.18
C ARG A 44 -0.38 -2.34 10.57
N ALA A 45 -1.17 -3.04 9.77
CA ALA A 45 -2.49 -2.59 9.31
C ALA A 45 -3.60 -3.41 9.96
N ARG A 46 -4.78 -2.80 10.09
CA ARG A 46 -6.00 -3.48 10.53
C ARG A 46 -7.13 -3.06 9.62
N PHE A 47 -7.89 -4.05 9.14
CA PHE A 47 -9.03 -3.80 8.26
C PHE A 47 -10.32 -4.13 8.99
N ASP A 48 -11.31 -3.24 8.85
CA ASP A 48 -12.69 -3.42 9.31
C ASP A 48 -13.58 -3.59 8.07
N PRO A 49 -13.85 -4.85 7.65
CA PRO A 49 -14.62 -5.13 6.45
C PRO A 49 -16.06 -4.64 6.52
N ASP A 50 -16.66 -4.58 7.72
CA ASP A 50 -18.05 -4.14 7.89
C ASP A 50 -18.16 -2.63 7.70
N SER A 51 -17.23 -1.88 8.29
CA SER A 51 -17.08 -0.44 8.05
C SER A 51 -16.85 -0.14 6.56
N LEU A 52 -15.93 -0.85 5.91
CA LEU A 52 -15.67 -0.68 4.47
C LEU A 52 -16.90 -1.03 3.61
N ARG A 53 -17.62 -2.11 3.95
CA ARG A 53 -18.83 -2.54 3.23
C ARG A 53 -19.95 -1.51 3.32
N SER A 54 -20.09 -0.83 4.45
CA SER A 54 -21.07 0.26 4.62
C SER A 54 -20.82 1.44 3.68
N LEU A 55 -19.56 1.64 3.26
CA LEU A 55 -19.11 2.69 2.35
C LEU A 55 -19.08 2.25 0.88
N ALA A 56 -19.50 1.02 0.56
CA ALA A 56 -19.34 0.43 -0.78
C ALA A 56 -20.04 1.21 -1.90
N SER A 57 -21.07 2.01 -1.60
CA SER A 57 -21.77 2.87 -2.56
C SER A 57 -21.06 4.21 -2.83
N ASN A 58 -20.05 4.57 -2.02
CA ASN A 58 -19.27 5.80 -2.17
C ASN A 58 -17.77 5.47 -2.31
N PRO A 59 -17.27 5.30 -3.55
CA PRO A 59 -15.87 4.91 -3.79
C PRO A 59 -14.83 5.88 -3.22
N ALA A 60 -15.15 7.17 -3.10
CA ALA A 60 -14.22 8.15 -2.51
C ALA A 60 -14.12 7.96 -0.99
N ALA A 61 -15.25 7.84 -0.30
CA ALA A 61 -15.28 7.56 1.14
C ALA A 61 -14.68 6.19 1.48
N TYR A 62 -14.97 5.17 0.66
CA TYR A 62 -14.36 3.85 0.78
C TYR A 62 -12.83 3.94 0.68
N GLY A 63 -12.31 4.62 -0.35
CA GLY A 63 -10.87 4.77 -0.57
C GLY A 63 -10.16 5.45 0.60
N GLN A 64 -10.75 6.52 1.12
CA GLN A 64 -10.22 7.22 2.31
C GLN A 64 -10.20 6.31 3.54
N ALA A 65 -11.29 5.56 3.79
CA ALA A 65 -11.36 4.63 4.92
C ALA A 65 -10.35 3.49 4.78
N LEU A 66 -10.21 2.92 3.57
CA LEU A 66 -9.23 1.88 3.29
C LEU A 66 -7.79 2.39 3.48
N THR A 67 -7.46 3.56 2.94
CA THR A 67 -6.14 4.18 3.14
C THR A 67 -5.87 4.47 4.61
N ALA A 68 -6.85 4.97 5.36
CA ALA A 68 -6.72 5.23 6.80
C ALA A 68 -6.45 3.93 7.59
N GLN A 69 -7.13 2.84 7.24
CA GLN A 69 -6.94 1.52 7.84
C GLN A 69 -5.57 0.91 7.52
N LEU A 70 -5.08 1.08 6.29
CA LEU A 70 -3.73 0.68 5.87
C LEU A 70 -2.65 1.52 6.58
N CYS A 71 -2.89 2.83 6.74
CA CYS A 71 -1.94 3.79 7.30
C CYS A 71 -2.11 4.02 8.81
N ALA A 72 -2.76 3.10 9.52
CA ALA A 72 -2.98 3.20 10.96
C ALA A 72 -1.65 3.27 11.75
N ASP A 73 -0.63 2.57 11.26
CA ASP A 73 0.73 2.68 11.75
C ASP A 73 1.46 3.83 11.02
N PRO A 74 2.02 4.83 11.75
CA PRO A 74 2.64 6.00 11.14
C PRO A 74 3.90 5.68 10.30
N ALA A 75 4.49 4.50 10.45
CA ALA A 75 5.59 4.06 9.60
C ALA A 75 5.14 3.85 8.13
N VAL A 76 3.87 3.51 7.90
CA VAL A 76 3.32 3.30 6.55
C VAL A 76 3.26 4.61 5.76
N PRO A 77 2.58 5.69 6.20
CA PRO A 77 2.57 6.95 5.46
C PRO A 77 3.97 7.57 5.35
N ALA A 78 4.85 7.38 6.34
CA ALA A 78 6.25 7.81 6.24
C ALA A 78 7.03 7.09 5.13
N ALA A 79 6.76 5.80 4.91
CA ALA A 79 7.35 5.03 3.82
C ALA A 79 6.78 5.46 2.45
N PHE A 80 5.48 5.76 2.35
CA PHE A 80 4.91 6.35 1.13
C PHE A 80 5.61 7.66 0.78
N ALA A 81 5.78 8.57 1.74
CA ALA A 81 6.49 9.83 1.52
C ALA A 81 7.94 9.61 1.05
N GLN A 82 8.65 8.64 1.63
CA GLN A 82 10.00 8.25 1.19
C GLN A 82 10.02 7.72 -0.24
N ALA A 83 9.08 6.86 -0.61
CA ALA A 83 8.97 6.32 -1.97
C ALA A 83 8.66 7.41 -3.01
N PHE A 84 7.76 8.35 -2.68
CA PHE A 84 7.48 9.49 -3.55
C PHE A 84 8.70 10.38 -3.74
N ALA A 85 9.42 10.72 -2.66
CA ALA A 85 10.63 11.53 -2.73
C ALA A 85 11.75 10.84 -3.53
N ALA A 86 11.90 9.52 -3.38
CA ALA A 86 12.86 8.72 -4.13
C ALA A 86 12.51 8.69 -5.63
N ALA A 87 11.26 8.38 -5.99
CA ALA A 87 10.81 8.38 -7.38
C ALA A 87 10.96 9.76 -8.05
N GLN A 88 10.60 10.83 -7.33
CA GLN A 88 10.78 12.20 -7.82
C GLN A 88 12.26 12.55 -8.04
N SER A 89 13.16 12.10 -7.16
CA SER A 89 14.60 12.32 -7.31
C SER A 89 15.21 11.60 -8.52
N LEU A 90 14.54 10.55 -9.01
CA LEU A 90 14.91 9.80 -10.21
C LEU A 90 14.22 10.34 -11.48
N ASP A 91 13.35 11.34 -11.34
CA ASP A 91 12.48 11.85 -12.42
C ASP A 91 11.59 10.75 -13.04
N LEU A 92 11.12 9.81 -12.19
CA LEU A 92 10.31 8.67 -12.60
C LEU A 92 8.93 8.67 -11.93
N PRO A 93 7.88 8.20 -12.63
CA PRO A 93 6.60 7.90 -12.00
C PRO A 93 6.74 6.75 -10.98
N LEU A 94 6.06 6.89 -9.84
CA LEU A 94 5.94 5.82 -8.84
C LEU A 94 4.77 4.90 -9.21
N ARG A 95 5.03 3.60 -9.30
CA ARG A 95 4.03 2.54 -9.44
C ARG A 95 3.86 1.81 -8.11
N VAL A 96 2.63 1.67 -7.62
CA VAL A 96 2.33 0.91 -6.40
C VAL A 96 1.88 -0.50 -6.79
N ARG A 97 2.52 -1.49 -6.19
CA ARG A 97 2.23 -2.92 -6.37
C ARG A 97 1.72 -3.48 -5.07
N LEU A 98 0.65 -4.28 -5.15
CA LEU A 98 0.05 -4.91 -3.98
C LEU A 98 0.30 -6.40 -4.04
N PHE A 99 0.94 -6.93 -3.00
CA PHE A 99 1.13 -8.35 -2.80
C PHE A 99 0.34 -8.78 -1.56
N ILE A 100 -0.69 -9.60 -1.77
CA ILE A 100 -1.47 -10.18 -0.67
C ILE A 100 -0.93 -11.57 -0.42
N GLY A 101 -0.29 -11.78 0.73
CA GLY A 101 0.28 -13.06 1.08
C GLY A 101 -0.79 -14.14 1.25
N PRO A 102 -0.43 -15.43 1.08
CA PRO A 102 -1.37 -16.54 1.16
C PRO A 102 -2.02 -16.71 2.54
N SER A 103 -1.48 -16.05 3.57
CA SER A 103 -2.08 -16.01 4.90
C SER A 103 -3.26 -15.04 5.01
N ALA A 104 -3.48 -14.16 4.04
CA ALA A 104 -4.46 -13.07 4.09
C ALA A 104 -5.48 -13.06 2.92
N PRO A 105 -6.07 -14.19 2.49
CA PRO A 105 -6.85 -14.25 1.25
C PRO A 105 -8.13 -13.40 1.27
N ASP A 106 -8.70 -13.11 2.45
CA ASP A 106 -9.86 -12.23 2.59
C ASP A 106 -9.58 -10.79 2.12
N LEU A 107 -8.32 -10.36 2.15
CA LEU A 107 -7.93 -9.03 1.69
C LEU A 107 -8.10 -8.87 0.18
N HIS A 108 -8.16 -9.95 -0.61
CA HIS A 108 -8.46 -9.85 -2.05
C HIS A 108 -9.87 -9.30 -2.32
N ALA A 109 -10.79 -9.38 -1.36
CA ALA A 109 -12.15 -8.86 -1.51
C ALA A 109 -12.25 -7.33 -1.34
N LEU A 110 -11.19 -6.66 -0.87
CA LEU A 110 -11.17 -5.22 -0.70
C LEU A 110 -10.93 -4.51 -2.04
N ARG A 111 -11.55 -3.33 -2.20
CA ARG A 111 -11.43 -2.51 -3.41
C ARG A 111 -10.14 -1.69 -3.42
N TRP A 112 -9.01 -2.36 -3.58
CA TRP A 112 -7.70 -1.72 -3.59
C TRP A 112 -7.56 -0.63 -4.66
N GLU A 113 -8.29 -0.71 -5.77
CA GLU A 113 -8.33 0.31 -6.82
C GLU A 113 -8.83 1.68 -6.35
N THR A 114 -9.44 1.74 -5.17
CA THR A 114 -9.88 3.00 -4.55
C THR A 114 -8.85 3.65 -3.65
N LEU A 115 -7.69 3.00 -3.42
CA LEU A 115 -6.66 3.46 -2.50
C LEU A 115 -6.20 4.89 -2.85
N CYS A 116 -6.21 5.75 -1.85
CA CYS A 116 -5.74 7.13 -1.94
C CYS A 116 -4.28 7.26 -1.50
N VAL A 117 -3.61 8.30 -1.99
CA VAL A 117 -2.32 8.76 -1.46
C VAL A 117 -2.53 9.15 0.02
N PRO A 118 -1.69 8.67 0.95
CA PRO A 118 -1.85 8.98 2.36
C PRO A 118 -1.84 10.49 2.62
N GLY A 119 -2.84 10.98 3.34
CA GLY A 119 -2.99 12.41 3.66
C GLY A 119 -3.63 13.27 2.56
N THR A 120 -4.01 12.68 1.42
CA THR A 120 -4.76 13.39 0.36
C THR A 120 -6.01 12.61 -0.05
N THR A 121 -6.85 13.24 -0.88
CA THR A 121 -8.00 12.60 -1.52
C THR A 121 -7.69 12.07 -2.92
N GLU A 122 -6.44 12.24 -3.37
CA GLU A 122 -5.98 11.79 -4.68
C GLU A 122 -5.88 10.28 -4.69
N ARG A 123 -6.49 9.63 -5.69
CA ARG A 123 -6.34 8.18 -5.88
C ARG A 123 -4.96 7.88 -6.45
N LEU A 124 -4.39 6.75 -6.05
CA LEU A 124 -3.19 6.23 -6.69
C LEU A 124 -3.55 5.86 -8.14
N LEU A 125 -3.15 6.71 -9.10
CA LEU A 125 -3.42 6.56 -10.52
C LEU A 125 -2.50 5.50 -11.14
N ILE A 126 -2.68 4.24 -10.74
CA ILE A 126 -1.74 3.18 -11.10
C ILE A 126 -2.52 1.86 -11.23
N PRO A 127 -2.27 1.03 -12.27
CA PRO A 127 -2.79 -0.32 -12.31
C PRO A 127 -2.21 -1.10 -11.13
N ILE A 128 -3.02 -1.36 -10.11
CA ILE A 128 -2.66 -2.26 -9.03
C ILE A 128 -2.57 -3.66 -9.63
N CYS A 129 -1.35 -4.11 -9.93
CA CYS A 129 -1.10 -5.51 -10.21
C CYS A 129 -1.23 -6.28 -8.90
N ILE A 130 -2.40 -6.87 -8.67
CA ILE A 130 -2.61 -7.83 -7.58
C ILE A 130 -1.88 -9.11 -7.99
N MET A 131 -0.69 -9.33 -7.45
CA MET A 131 0.00 -10.60 -7.59
C MET A 131 -0.67 -11.60 -6.63
N THR A 132 -1.26 -12.66 -7.20
CA THR A 132 -1.91 -13.77 -6.47
C THR A 132 -0.95 -14.92 -6.29
#